data_AF-A0A2W1AJ24-F1
#
_entry.id   AF-A0A2W1AJ24-F1
#
_cell.length_a   1.000
_cell.length_b   1.000
_cell.length_c   1.000
_cell.angle_alpha   90.00
_cell.angle_beta   90.00
_cell.angle_gamma   90.00
#
_symmetry.space_group_name_H-M   'P 1'
#
loop_
_entity.id
_entity.type
_entity.pdbx_description
1 polymer ?
#
loop_
_entity_poly.entity_id
_entity_poly.type
_entity_poly.pdbx_seq_one_letter_code
_entity_poly.pdbx_strand_id
1 'polypeptide(L)'
;MPLHRIRAASLEGAEALESRLEAEGIRLDEGRTMLNRRTVGAAALIVIRGLLLVGVTDDDAALAPGEGVLLPAETVYSLQAPEDVVAVLFALPESPDA
;
A
#
# COMPACT_ATOMS: atom_id res chain seq x y z
N MET A 1 -13.73 -8.12 1.57
CA MET A 1 -13.24 -8.04 0.16
C MET A 1 -11.80 -8.52 0.15
N PRO A 2 -11.37 -9.39 -0.79
CA PRO A 2 -10.02 -9.94 -0.77
C PRO A 2 -8.96 -8.91 -1.17
N LEU A 3 -7.77 -9.03 -0.58
CA LEU A 3 -6.59 -8.24 -0.91
C LEU A 3 -5.95 -8.73 -2.21
N HIS A 4 -5.84 -7.84 -3.20
CA HIS A 4 -5.16 -8.14 -4.45
C HIS A 4 -3.66 -7.88 -4.30
N ARG A 5 -2.86 -8.95 -4.19
CA ARG A 5 -1.40 -8.87 -4.07
C ARG A 5 -0.76 -8.42 -5.39
N ILE A 6 0.25 -7.59 -5.29
CA ILE A 6 1.09 -7.12 -6.38
C ILE A 6 2.57 -7.31 -6.02
N ARG A 7 3.44 -7.28 -7.03
CA ARG A 7 4.89 -7.30 -6.85
C ARG A 7 5.51 -6.18 -7.66
N ALA A 8 6.33 -5.36 -7.00
CA ALA A 8 7.15 -4.37 -7.66
C ALA A 8 8.18 -5.11 -8.53
N ALA A 9 8.20 -4.80 -9.82
CA ALA A 9 9.21 -5.27 -10.75
C ALA A 9 9.93 -4.06 -11.33
N SER A 10 11.26 -4.16 -11.47
CA SER A 10 11.97 -3.25 -12.36
C SER A 10 11.60 -3.64 -13.79
N LEU A 11 10.91 -2.75 -14.48
CA LEU A 11 10.60 -2.92 -15.90
C LEU A 11 11.68 -2.19 -16.69
N GLU A 12 12.61 -2.94 -17.28
CA GLU A 12 13.44 -2.39 -18.35
C GLU A 12 12.53 -1.99 -19.52
N GLY A 13 12.61 -0.73 -19.96
CA GLY A 13 11.84 -0.25 -21.11
C GLY A 13 10.40 0.20 -20.82
N ALA A 14 10.01 0.38 -19.55
CA ALA A 14 8.76 1.09 -19.26
C ALA A 14 8.89 2.56 -19.66
N GLU A 15 8.12 2.98 -20.67
CA GLU A 15 7.97 4.41 -20.97
C GLU A 15 7.27 5.09 -19.78
N ALA A 16 7.87 6.16 -19.28
CA ALA A 16 7.26 6.96 -18.22
C ALA A 16 6.01 7.65 -18.79
N LEU A 17 4.84 7.13 -18.43
CA LEU A 17 3.58 7.82 -18.68
C LEU A 17 3.43 8.93 -17.62
N GLU A 18 3.15 10.15 -18.07
CA GLU A 18 2.81 11.25 -17.17
C GLU A 18 1.49 10.93 -16.47
N SER A 19 1.57 10.53 -15.20
CA SER A 19 0.41 10.31 -14.33
C SER A 19 0.59 11.12 -13.05
N ARG A 20 -0.51 11.73 -12.58
CA ARG A 20 -0.53 12.42 -11.29
C ARG A 20 -0.83 11.38 -10.21
N LEU A 21 0.22 10.81 -9.63
CA LEU A 21 0.12 9.95 -8.45
C LEU A 21 0.53 10.75 -7.22
N GLU A 22 -0.25 10.62 -6.16
CA GLU A 22 0.18 11.04 -4.83
C GLU A 22 0.94 9.89 -4.17
N ALA A 23 1.98 10.21 -3.42
CA ALA A 23 2.79 9.21 -2.72
C ALA A 23 2.96 9.58 -1.25
N GLU A 24 2.67 8.63 -0.35
CA GLU A 24 2.92 8.74 1.09
C GLU A 24 3.99 7.73 1.49
N GLY A 25 5.07 8.20 2.13
CA GLY A 25 6.05 7.34 2.78
C GLY A 25 5.61 6.95 4.19
N ILE A 26 5.60 5.66 4.48
CA ILE A 26 5.18 5.11 5.78
C ILE A 26 6.37 4.43 6.43
N ARG A 27 6.70 4.85 7.66
CA ARG A 27 7.66 4.18 8.53
C ARG A 27 6.96 3.78 9.81
N LEU A 28 7.05 2.50 10.17
CA LEU A 28 6.58 2.00 11.46
C LEU A 28 7.75 1.29 12.16
N ASP A 29 7.94 1.63 13.43
CA ASP A 29 8.89 0.93 14.28
C ASP A 29 8.35 -0.45 14.67
N GLU A 30 9.23 -1.35 15.09
CA GLU A 30 8.87 -2.69 15.56
C GLU A 30 7.72 -2.69 16.59
N GLY A 31 6.75 -3.59 16.39
CA GLY A 31 5.59 -3.78 17.25
C GLY A 31 4.49 -2.72 17.09
N ARG A 32 4.66 -1.72 16.20
CA ARG A 32 3.65 -0.67 15.98
C ARG A 32 2.50 -1.16 15.10
N THR A 33 1.31 -0.67 15.44
CA THR A 33 0.09 -0.90 14.68
C THR A 33 -0.61 0.43 14.36
N MET A 34 -1.02 0.61 13.11
CA MET A 34 -1.96 1.64 12.68
C MET A 34 -3.30 0.98 12.37
N LEU A 35 -4.38 1.51 12.94
CA LEU A 35 -5.72 0.97 12.78
C LEU A 35 -6.60 1.96 12.02
N ASN A 36 -7.62 1.43 11.34
CA ASN A 36 -8.71 2.19 10.73
C ASN A 36 -8.23 3.30 9.78
N ARG A 37 -7.13 3.07 9.05
CA ARG A 37 -6.76 3.95 7.94
C ARG A 37 -7.78 3.77 6.83
N ARG A 38 -8.05 4.83 6.07
CA ARG A 38 -8.98 4.79 4.94
C ARG A 38 -8.31 5.36 3.71
N THR A 39 -8.40 4.67 2.58
CA THR A 39 -8.03 5.22 1.28
C THR A 39 -9.14 6.14 0.79
N VAL A 40 -8.80 7.26 0.16
CA VAL A 40 -9.78 8.15 -0.51
C VAL A 40 -10.01 7.62 -1.93
N GLY A 41 -8.97 7.67 -2.78
CA GLY A 41 -8.95 7.00 -4.08
C GLY A 41 -8.41 5.56 -4.02
N ALA A 42 -8.34 4.90 -5.18
CA ALA A 42 -7.64 3.63 -5.27
C ALA A 42 -6.13 3.83 -5.06
N ALA A 43 -5.50 2.91 -4.34
CA ALA A 43 -4.11 3.00 -3.94
C ALA A 43 -3.37 1.67 -4.06
N ALA A 44 -2.05 1.75 -4.17
CA ALA A 44 -1.12 0.63 -4.13
C ALA A 44 -0.15 0.83 -2.97
N LEU A 45 -0.15 -0.11 -2.01
CA LEU A 45 0.80 -0.12 -0.90
C LEU A 45 1.92 -1.11 -1.22
N ILE A 46 3.18 -0.65 -1.21
CA ILE A 46 4.36 -1.47 -1.54
C ILE A 46 5.36 -1.39 -0.38
N VAL A 47 5.82 -2.55 0.09
CA VAL A 47 6.86 -2.64 1.12
C VAL A 47 8.23 -2.43 0.47
N ILE A 48 9.01 -1.50 1.00
CA ILE A 48 10.37 -1.20 0.55
C ILE A 48 11.40 -1.95 1.40
N ARG A 49 11.16 -2.05 2.72
CA ARG A 49 12.04 -2.73 3.67
C ARG A 49 11.22 -3.31 4.82
N GLY A 50 11.65 -4.45 5.34
CA GLY A 50 11.05 -5.14 6.48
C GLY A 50 9.82 -5.97 6.09
N LEU A 51 9.10 -6.46 7.10
CA LEU A 51 7.86 -7.21 6.98
C LEU A 51 6.68 -6.33 7.40
N LEU A 52 5.64 -6.27 6.57
CA LEU A 52 4.39 -5.57 6.88
C LEU A 52 3.23 -6.55 6.90
N LEU A 53 2.42 -6.52 7.95
CA LEU A 53 1.11 -7.17 7.96
C LEU A 53 0.06 -6.11 7.61
N VAL A 54 -0.76 -6.39 6.61
CA VAL A 54 -1.86 -5.53 6.18
C VAL A 54 -3.17 -6.27 6.41
N GLY A 55 -4.14 -5.62 7.05
CA GLY A 55 -5.47 -6.19 7.29
C GLY A 55 -6.57 -5.31 6.71
N VAL A 56 -7.63 -5.94 6.22
CA VAL A 56 -8.95 -5.34 5.92
C VAL A 56 -10.02 -6.15 6.66
N THR A 57 -11.28 -5.73 6.61
CA THR A 57 -12.37 -6.30 7.44
C THR A 57 -12.49 -7.84 7.41
N ASP A 58 -12.10 -8.49 6.30
CA ASP A 58 -12.24 -9.94 6.13
C ASP A 58 -10.99 -10.63 5.56
N ASP A 59 -9.85 -9.94 5.47
CA ASP A 59 -8.67 -10.50 4.83
C ASP A 59 -7.38 -9.86 5.37
N ASP A 60 -6.29 -10.62 5.35
CA ASP A 60 -4.99 -10.17 5.78
C ASP A 60 -3.86 -10.68 4.88
N ALA A 61 -2.75 -9.95 4.87
CA ALA A 61 -1.60 -10.25 4.05
C ALA A 61 -0.31 -9.90 4.78
N ALA A 62 0.61 -10.86 4.87
CA ALA A 62 2.01 -10.60 5.16
C ALA A 62 2.74 -10.23 3.85
N LEU A 63 3.47 -9.11 3.86
CA LEU A 63 4.16 -8.53 2.71
C LEU A 63 5.64 -8.35 3.01
N ALA A 64 6.48 -9.00 2.22
CA ALA A 64 7.94 -8.85 2.23
C ALA A 64 8.39 -7.67 1.33
N PRO A 65 9.67 -7.27 1.38
CA PRO A 65 10.18 -6.21 0.50
C PRO A 65 9.94 -6.50 -0.99
N GLY A 66 9.41 -5.50 -1.70
CA GLY A 66 9.00 -5.59 -3.10
C GLY A 66 7.60 -6.18 -3.31
N GLU A 67 6.93 -6.69 -2.27
CA GLU A 67 5.53 -7.08 -2.33
C GLU A 67 4.61 -5.91 -1.96
N GLY A 68 3.36 -6.00 -2.42
CA GLY A 68 2.36 -4.99 -2.14
C GLY A 68 0.94 -5.51 -2.26
N VAL A 69 -0.01 -4.61 -2.02
CA VAL A 69 -1.45 -4.85 -2.24
C VAL A 69 -2.09 -3.65 -2.94
N LEU A 70 -3.13 -3.91 -3.72
CA LEU A 70 -4.05 -2.90 -4.22
C LEU A 70 -5.20 -2.72 -3.23
N LEU A 71 -5.46 -1.47 -2.86
CA LEU A 71 -6.53 -1.03 -1.99
C LEU A 71 -7.49 -0.17 -2.84
N PRO A 72 -8.72 -0.62 -3.10
CA PRO A 72 -9.73 0.19 -3.75
C PRO A 72 -10.04 1.49 -2.99
N ALA A 73 -10.74 2.42 -3.65
CA ALA A 73 -11.25 3.61 -3.00
C ALA A 73 -12.10 3.27 -1.77
N GLU A 74 -12.07 4.13 -0.76
CA GLU A 74 -12.85 4.01 0.48
C GLU A 74 -12.55 2.77 1.33
N THR A 75 -11.45 2.05 1.07
CA THR A 75 -11.07 0.84 1.80
C THR A 75 -10.52 1.19 3.17
N VAL A 76 -11.11 0.59 4.21
CA VAL A 76 -10.58 0.67 5.59
C VAL A 76 -9.57 -0.47 5.81
N TYR A 77 -8.36 -0.12 6.25
CA TYR A 77 -7.27 -1.06 6.44
C TYR A 77 -6.47 -0.77 7.72
N SER A 78 -5.73 -1.78 8.17
CA SER A 78 -4.77 -1.73 9.26
C SER A 78 -3.38 -2.14 8.78
N LEU A 79 -2.36 -1.62 9.46
CA LEU A 79 -0.97 -1.94 9.24
C LEU A 79 -0.35 -2.37 10.57
N GLN A 80 0.34 -3.50 10.60
CA GLN A 80 1.11 -3.95 11.75
C GLN A 80 2.53 -4.27 11.30
N ALA A 81 3.51 -3.79 12.05
CA ALA A 81 4.93 -3.96 11.78
C ALA A 81 5.55 -4.92 12.81
N PRO A 82 5.73 -6.22 12.49
CA PRO A 82 6.42 -7.16 13.38
C PRO A 82 7.89 -6.80 13.61
N GLU A 83 8.47 -5.99 12.73
CA GLU A 83 9.83 -5.43 12.77
C GLU A 83 9.81 -4.02 12.16
N ASP A 84 10.92 -3.28 12.25
CA ASP A 84 11.05 -1.97 11.60
C ASP A 84 10.78 -2.05 10.09
N VAL A 85 9.76 -1.33 9.63
CA VAL A 85 9.26 -1.43 8.26
C VAL A 85 9.19 -0.05 7.59
N VAL A 86 9.48 -0.05 6.29
CA VAL A 86 9.28 1.10 5.41
C VAL A 86 8.44 0.66 4.23
N ALA A 87 7.36 1.39 3.97
CA ALA A 87 6.46 1.17 2.85
C ALA A 87 6.14 2.50 2.15
N VAL A 88 5.63 2.41 0.93
CA VAL A 88 5.13 3.55 0.17
C VAL A 88 3.71 3.25 -0.28
N LEU A 89 2.81 4.20 -0.07
CA LEU A 89 1.44 4.16 -0.59
C LEU A 89 1.36 5.12 -1.78
N PHE A 90 1.08 4.59 -2.96
CA PHE A 90 0.75 5.37 -4.15
C PHE A 90 -0.76 5.47 -4.28
N ALA A 91 -1.33 6.67 -4.28
CA ALA A 91 -2.75 6.90 -4.43
C ALA A 91 -3.05 7.61 -5.75
N LEU A 92 -4.13 7.19 -6.40
CA LEU A 92 -4.75 8.00 -7.43
C LEU A 92 -5.50 9.16 -6.74
N PRO A 93 -5.27 10.42 -7.13
CA PRO A 93 -6.08 11.54 -6.66
C PRO A 93 -7.54 11.28 -7.03
N GLU A 94 -8.47 11.81 -6.23
CA GLU A 94 -9.89 11.79 -6.61
C GLU A 94 -10.04 12.39 -8.00
N SER A 95 -10.74 11.69 -8.88
CA SER A 95 -11.19 12.30 -10.12
C SER A 95 -12.13 13.43 -9.74
N PRO A 96 -11.87 14.70 -10.14
CA PRO A 96 -12.78 15.80 -9.85
C PRO A 96 -14.15 15.63 -10.50
N ASP A 97 -14.31 14.63 -11.39
CA ASP A 97 -15.51 14.35 -12.17
C ASP A 97 -16.31 13.11 -11.70
N ALA A 98 -16.15 12.67 -10.44
CA ALA A 98 -16.95 11.58 -9.86
C ALA A 98 -18.34 12.04 -9.37
#